data_AF-A0A820EP58-F1
#
_entry.id   AF-A0A820EP58-F1
#
_cell.length_a   1.000
_cell.length_b   1.000
_cell.length_c   1.000
_cell.angle_alpha   90.00
_cell.angle_beta   90.00
_cell.angle_gamma   90.00
#
_symmetry.space_group_name_H-M   'P 1'
#
loop_
_entity.id
_entity.type
_entity.pdbx_description
1 polymer ?
#
loop_
_entity_poly.entity_id
_entity_poly.type
_entity_poly.pdbx_seq_one_letter_code
_entity_poly.pdbx_strand_id
1 'polypeptide(L)' 'DRANSRIQLFCNGSSTGVTIAGNGAGGSSLSSPYDIKLDSQYNLYVVENTAHRVTKFAKL' A
#
# COMPACT_ATOMS: atom_id res chain seq x y z
N ASP A 1 3.46 5.84 1.01
CA ASP A 1 4.14 6.88 0.24
C ASP A 1 3.10 7.61 -0.60
N ARG A 2 2.45 8.61 0.02
CA ARG A 2 1.18 9.19 -0.45
C ARG A 2 1.31 9.90 -1.79
N ALA A 3 2.32 10.76 -1.94
CA ALA A 3 2.52 11.56 -3.14
C ALA A 3 2.92 10.70 -4.35
N ASN A 4 3.58 9.56 -4.10
CA ASN A 4 3.94 8.60 -5.15
C ASN A 4 2.85 7.53 -5.38
N SER A 5 1.69 7.64 -4.72
CA SER A 5 0.56 6.71 -4.91
C SER A 5 0.93 5.24 -4.72
N ARG A 6 1.76 4.95 -3.69
CA ARG A 6 2.26 3.58 -3.42
C ARG A 6 2.43 3.28 -1.93
N ILE A 7 2.46 1.99 -1.61
CA ILE A 7 2.83 1.44 -0.29
C ILE A 7 4.23 0.82 -0.39
N GLN A 8 5.07 1.06 0.62
CA GLN A 8 6.45 0.59 0.67
C GLN A 8 6.65 -0.26 1.91
N LEU A 9 7.27 -1.42 1.77
CA LEU A 9 7.72 -2.26 2.87
C LEU A 9 9.22 -2.05 3.08
N PHE A 10 9.61 -1.73 4.32
CA PHE A 10 11.01 -1.63 4.72
C PHE A 10 11.33 -2.76 5.71
N CYS A 11 12.33 -3.57 5.40
CA CYS A 11 12.88 -4.52 6.36
C CYS A 11 13.65 -3.76 7.44
N ASN A 12 13.68 -4.32 8.66
CA ASN A 12 14.40 -3.70 9.77
C ASN A 12 15.88 -3.46 9.39
N GLY A 13 16.34 -2.22 9.52
CA GLY A 13 17.70 -1.80 9.16
C GLY A 13 17.93 -1.55 7.66
N SER A 14 16.96 -1.75 6.78
CA SER A 14 17.10 -1.46 5.35
C SER A 14 16.91 0.03 5.06
N SER A 15 17.77 0.59 4.20
CA SER A 15 17.61 1.93 3.63
C SER A 15 16.74 1.95 2.37
N THR A 16 16.44 0.79 1.80
CA THR A 16 15.61 0.64 0.61
C THR A 16 14.34 -0.15 0.93
N GLY A 17 13.25 0.23 0.27
CA GLY A 17 11.94 -0.40 0.42
C GLY A 17 11.51 -1.14 -0.84
N VAL A 18 10.61 -2.10 -0.68
CA VAL A 18 9.95 -2.80 -1.78
C VAL A 18 8.56 -2.21 -1.98
N THR A 19 8.19 -1.93 -3.23
CA THR A 19 6.82 -1.54 -3.56
C THR A 19 5.92 -2.76 -3.53
N ILE A 20 4.97 -2.76 -2.60
CA ILE A 20 4.06 -3.89 -2.36
C ILE A 20 2.62 -3.62 -2.80
N ALA A 21 2.26 -2.35 -3.05
CA ALA A 21 0.97 -1.96 -3.61
C ALA A 21 1.04 -0.57 -4.26
N GLY A 22 0.18 -0.32 -5.26
CA GLY A 22 0.11 0.94 -5.99
C GLY A 22 1.16 1.08 -7.09
N ASN A 23 1.57 2.32 -7.40
CA ASN A 23 2.51 2.61 -8.48
C ASN A 23 3.83 1.85 -8.31
N GLY A 24 4.19 1.05 -9.32
CA GLY A 24 5.41 0.24 -9.32
C GLY A 24 5.25 -1.19 -8.80
N ALA A 25 4.05 -1.59 -8.35
CA ALA A 25 3.75 -2.97 -7.94
C ALA A 25 3.09 -3.83 -9.05
N GLY A 26 2.98 -3.32 -10.28
CA GLY A 26 2.33 -4.03 -11.40
C GLY A 26 0.79 -4.12 -11.32
N GLY A 27 0.16 -3.47 -10.33
CA GLY A 27 -1.28 -3.42 -10.14
C GLY A 27 -1.89 -2.02 -10.33
N SER A 28 -3.15 -1.86 -9.94
CA SER A 28 -3.84 -0.57 -10.00
C SER A 28 -3.15 0.48 -9.12
N SER A 29 -3.02 1.69 -9.67
CA SER A 29 -2.56 2.86 -8.91
C SER A 29 -3.50 3.17 -7.74
N LEU A 30 -2.92 3.62 -6.63
CA LEU A 30 -3.67 4.09 -5.47
C LEU A 30 -3.95 5.59 -5.59
N SER A 31 -5.11 6.03 -5.15
CA SER A 31 -5.48 7.45 -5.15
C SER A 31 -5.33 8.06 -3.75
N SER A 32 -4.18 8.72 -3.52
CA SER A 32 -3.89 9.42 -2.27
C SER A 32 -4.04 8.51 -1.03
N PRO A 33 -3.27 7.40 -0.94
CA PRO A 33 -3.37 6.46 0.17
C PRO A 33 -3.06 7.19 1.49
N TYR A 34 -3.98 7.07 2.44
CA TYR A 34 -3.97 7.85 3.68
C TYR A 34 -3.57 7.01 4.88
N ASP A 35 -4.09 5.79 4.98
CA ASP A 35 -3.83 4.87 6.09
C ASP A 35 -3.83 3.41 5.60
N ILE A 36 -3.20 2.53 6.39
CA ILE A 36 -3.10 1.10 6.13
C ILE A 36 -3.31 0.24 7.38
N LYS A 37 -3.88 -0.95 7.18
CA LYS A 37 -3.97 -1.99 8.22
C LYS A 37 -3.75 -3.38 7.63
N LEU A 38 -3.12 -4.24 8.42
CA LEU A 38 -3.03 -5.68 8.15
C LEU A 38 -4.02 -6.43 9.04
N ASP A 39 -4.67 -7.45 8.48
CA ASP A 39 -5.39 -8.46 9.26
C ASP A 39 -4.47 -9.62 9.69
N SER A 40 -5.01 -10.59 10.42
CA SER A 40 -4.27 -11.76 10.90
C SER A 40 -3.84 -12.73 9.78
N GLN A 41 -4.32 -12.54 8.56
CA GLN A 41 -3.94 -13.31 7.37
C GLN A 41 -2.99 -12.52 6.45
N TYR A 42 -2.49 -11.37 6.92
CA TYR A 42 -1.65 -10.45 6.16
C TYR A 42 -2.29 -9.90 4.88
N ASN A 43 -3.62 -9.79 4.85
CA ASN A 43 -4.24 -8.96 3.84
C ASN A 43 -4.02 -7.48 4.17
N LEU A 44 -3.67 -6.69 3.17
CA LEU A 44 -3.47 -5.25 3.31
C LEU A 44 -4.73 -4.50 2.93
N TYR A 45 -5.20 -3.66 3.85
CA TYR A 45 -6.30 -2.73 3.65
C TYR A 45 -5.74 -1.33 3.55
N VAL A 46 -6.07 -0.61 2.48
CA VAL A 46 -5.60 0.75 2.22
C VAL A 46 -6.79 1.68 2.08
N VAL A 47 -6.81 2.75 2.86
CA VAL A 47 -7.78 3.84 2.71
C VAL A 47 -7.28 4.81 1.64
N GLU A 48 -8.04 5.00 0.57
CA GLU A 48 -7.74 5.93 -0.51
C GLU A 48 -8.63 7.18 -0.38
N ASN A 49 -8.04 8.28 0.12
CA ASN A 49 -8.78 9.48 0.48
C ASN A 49 -9.50 10.10 -0.73
N THR A 50 -8.78 10.25 -1.85
CA THR A 50 -9.33 10.91 -3.05
C THR A 50 -10.23 9.99 -3.88
N ALA A 51 -10.05 8.66 -3.79
CA ALA A 51 -10.97 7.72 -4.44
C ALA A 51 -12.19 7.36 -3.58
N HIS A 52 -12.28 7.87 -2.34
CA HIS A 52 -13.36 7.59 -1.40
C HIS A 52 -13.64 6.08 -1.24
N ARG A 53 -12.59 5.26 -1.23
CA ARG A 53 -12.71 3.81 -1.13
C ARG A 53 -11.68 3.20 -0.17
N VAL A 54 -11.95 1.96 0.21
CA VAL A 54 -10.97 1.08 0.85
C VAL A 54 -10.65 -0.05 -0.12
N THR A 55 -9.37 -0.22 -0.43
CA THR A 55 -8.90 -1.31 -1.30
C THR A 55 -8.23 -2.39 -0.46
N LYS A 56 -8.62 -3.64 -0.71
CA LYS A 56 -8.01 -4.83 -0.11
C LYS A 56 -7.04 -5.46 -1.11
N PHE A 57 -5.81 -5.69 -0.69
CA PHE A 57 -4.83 -6.52 -1.38
C PHE A 57 -4.74 -7.85 -0.64
N ALA A 58 -5.16 -8.93 -1.31
CA ALA A 58 -5.12 -10.26 -0.74
C ALA A 58 -3.71 -10.84 -0.88
N LYS A 59 -3.14 -11.30 0.23
CA LYS A 59 -1.78 -11.88 0.33
C LYS A 59 -0.68 -10.98 -0.22
N LEU A 60 0.00 -10.29 0.69
CA LEU A 60 1.36 -9.80 0.49
C LEU A 60 2.39 -10.91 0.73
#